data_AF-U2E2H2-F1
#
_entry.id   AF-U2E2H2-F1
#
_cell.length_a   1.000
_cell.length_b   1.000
_cell.length_c   1.000
_cell.angle_alpha   90.00
_cell.angle_beta   90.00
_cell.angle_gamma   90.00
#
_symmetry.space_group_name_H-M   'P 1'
#
loop_
_entity.id
_entity.type
_entity.pdbx_description
1 polymer ?
#
loop_
_entity_poly.entity_id
_entity_poly.type
_entity_poly.pdbx_seq_one_letter_code
_entity_poly.pdbx_strand_id
1 'polypeptide(L)'
;MTDSVEEDNRADAAATSNGKGKRVAVIAVLLVLVCAIGAGIWWWLNRDLVSTDDAFVQADIVQVAPRVTGTVAEVYVRDNQHVDKGDPLFTLDPA
;
A
#
# COMPACT_ATOMS: atom_id res chain seq x y z
N MET A 1 56.19 18.13 -63.51
CA MET A 1 55.67 16.75 -63.39
C MET A 1 55.15 16.52 -61.97
N THR A 2 54.33 17.45 -61.44
CA THR A 2 53.91 17.48 -60.01
C THR A 2 52.39 17.60 -59.83
N ASP A 3 51.60 17.44 -60.89
CA ASP A 3 50.15 17.65 -60.87
C ASP A 3 49.36 16.38 -60.49
N SER A 4 50.02 15.23 -60.38
CA SER A 4 49.36 13.93 -60.21
C SER A 4 49.23 13.47 -58.76
N VAL A 5 49.77 14.21 -57.78
CA VAL A 5 49.72 13.84 -56.36
C VAL A 5 48.58 14.55 -55.61
N GLU A 6 47.99 15.60 -56.20
CA GLU A 6 46.89 16.37 -55.58
C GLU A 6 45.48 15.85 -55.88
N GLU A 7 45.29 15.02 -56.92
CA GLU A 7 43.99 14.40 -57.21
C GLU A 7 43.65 13.23 -56.27
N ASP A 8 44.65 12.45 -55.85
CA ASP A 8 44.44 11.26 -55.00
C ASP A 8 43.94 11.64 -53.60
N ASN A 9 44.40 12.78 -53.06
CA ASN A 9 44.02 13.28 -51.73
C ASN A 9 42.62 13.93 -51.70
N ARG A 10 42.02 14.24 -52.86
CA ARG A 10 40.67 14.85 -52.92
C ARG A 10 39.56 13.79 -52.90
N ALA A 11 39.86 12.55 -53.25
CA ALA A 11 38.91 11.44 -53.28
C ALA A 11 38.65 10.83 -51.89
N ASP A 12 39.66 10.81 -51.01
CA ASP A 12 39.55 10.24 -49.66
C ASP A 12 38.80 11.14 -48.66
N ALA A 13 38.64 12.43 -48.94
CA ALA A 13 37.97 13.39 -48.04
C ALA A 13 36.43 13.31 -48.05
N ALA A 14 35.82 12.62 -49.03
CA ALA A 14 34.36 12.64 -49.24
C ALA A 14 33.60 11.47 -48.58
N ALA A 15 34.29 10.51 -47.97
CA ALA A 15 33.68 9.22 -47.65
C ALA A 15 33.97 8.72 -46.22
N THR A 16 33.70 9.49 -45.15
CA THR A 16 33.60 8.85 -43.81
C THR A 16 32.97 9.75 -42.73
N SER A 17 31.64 9.72 -42.56
CA SER A 17 31.06 9.97 -41.22
C SER A 17 29.60 9.50 -41.01
N ASN A 18 28.94 8.92 -42.02
CA ASN A 18 27.52 8.55 -41.93
C ASN A 18 27.19 7.41 -40.94
N GLY A 19 28.20 6.70 -40.42
CA GLY A 19 28.01 5.62 -39.45
C GLY A 19 27.89 6.09 -37.99
N LYS A 20 28.54 7.21 -37.61
CA LYS A 20 28.47 7.72 -36.23
C LYS A 20 27.10 8.33 -35.93
N GLY A 21 26.54 9.13 -36.83
CA GLY A 21 25.23 9.75 -36.67
C GLY A 21 24.08 8.73 -36.56
N LYS A 22 24.11 7.68 -37.38
CA LYS A 22 23.11 6.59 -37.31
C LYS A 22 23.22 5.79 -36.00
N ARG A 23 24.43 5.53 -35.50
CA ARG A 23 24.63 4.85 -34.21
C ARG A 23 24.15 5.71 -33.04
N VAL A 24 24.43 7.01 -33.06
CA VAL A 24 23.94 7.96 -32.04
C VAL A 24 22.42 8.02 -32.05
N ALA A 25 21.78 8.05 -33.23
CA ALA A 25 20.33 8.02 -33.35
C ALA A 25 19.72 6.73 -32.80
N VAL A 26 20.31 5.56 -33.10
CA VAL A 26 19.84 4.26 -32.57
C VAL A 26 19.97 4.20 -31.05
N ILE A 27 21.10 4.67 -30.50
CA ILE A 27 21.31 4.72 -29.05
C ILE A 27 20.29 5.65 -28.39
N ALA A 28 20.04 6.82 -28.97
CA ALA A 28 19.05 7.77 -28.45
C ALA A 28 17.64 7.17 -28.41
N VAL A 29 17.23 6.47 -29.48
CA VAL A 29 15.92 5.79 -29.54
C VAL A 29 15.82 4.69 -28.48
N LEU A 30 16.87 3.87 -28.31
CA LEU A 30 16.89 2.84 -27.26
C LEU A 30 16.79 3.45 -25.85
N LEU A 31 17.48 4.57 -25.62
CA LEU A 31 17.44 5.28 -24.33
C LEU A 31 16.03 5.78 -24.02
N VAL A 32 15.37 6.40 -25.00
CA VAL A 32 13.98 6.85 -24.86
C VAL A 32 13.04 5.67 -24.60
N LEU A 33 13.23 4.55 -25.29
CA LEU A 33 12.42 3.36 -25.10
C LEU A 33 12.57 2.79 -23.68
N VAL A 34 13.81 2.68 -23.18
CA VAL A 34 14.08 2.22 -21.81
C VAL A 34 13.47 3.15 -20.78
N CYS A 35 13.59 4.48 -20.95
CA CYS A 35 12.97 5.45 -20.07
C CYS A 35 11.43 5.36 -20.08
N ALA A 36 10.81 5.18 -21.25
CA ALA A 36 9.37 5.03 -21.37
C ALA A 36 8.86 3.75 -20.70
N ILE A 37 9.57 2.64 -20.85
CA ILE A 37 9.25 1.37 -20.17
C ILE A 37 9.39 1.53 -18.66
N GLY A 38 10.50 2.13 -18.19
CA GLY A 38 10.74 2.36 -16.77
C GLY A 38 9.67 3.26 -16.12
N ALA A 39 9.30 4.35 -16.80
CA ALA A 39 8.22 5.24 -16.35
C ALA A 39 6.86 4.54 -16.34
N GLY A 40 6.57 3.71 -17.36
CA GLY A 40 5.35 2.92 -17.43
C GLY A 40 5.23 1.90 -16.30
N ILE A 41 6.32 1.19 -15.98
CA ILE A 41 6.37 0.24 -14.85
C ILE A 41 6.18 0.98 -13.53
N TRP A 42 6.90 2.08 -13.33
CA TRP A 42 6.77 2.88 -12.11
C TRP A 42 5.35 3.39 -11.91
N TRP A 43 4.72 3.93 -12.96
CA TRP A 43 3.34 4.38 -12.88
C TRP A 43 2.37 3.23 -12.59
N TRP A 44 2.51 2.10 -13.28
CA TRP A 44 1.66 0.92 -13.07
C TRP A 44 1.70 0.42 -11.63
N LEU A 45 2.88 0.40 -11.01
CA LEU A 45 3.06 -0.06 -9.63
C LEU A 45 2.54 0.93 -8.59
N ASN A 46 2.56 2.23 -8.88
CA ASN A 46 2.22 3.27 -7.90
C ASN A 46 0.80 3.85 -8.08
N ARG A 47 0.08 3.50 -9.15
CA ARG A 47 -1.25 4.08 -9.44
C ARG A 47 -2.33 3.75 -8.40
N ASP A 48 -2.18 2.64 -7.68
CA ASP A 48 -3.18 2.14 -6.73
C ASP A 48 -2.82 2.51 -5.26
N LEU A 49 -1.73 3.26 -5.06
CA LEU A 49 -1.30 3.74 -3.74
C LEU A 49 -2.03 5.05 -3.41
N VAL A 50 -3.09 4.95 -2.62
CA VAL A 50 -3.77 6.11 -2.04
C VAL A 50 -3.07 6.44 -0.71
N SER A 51 -2.20 7.45 -0.74
CA SER A 51 -1.66 8.07 0.47
C SER A 51 -2.67 9.11 0.96
N THR A 52 -3.27 8.90 2.12
CA THR A 52 -4.14 9.89 2.77
C THR A 52 -3.46 10.32 4.06
N ASP A 53 -3.17 11.61 4.20
CA ASP A 53 -2.61 12.18 5.43
C ASP A 53 -3.69 12.42 6.50
N ASP A 54 -4.97 12.48 6.09
CA ASP A 54 -6.11 12.82 6.95
C ASP A 54 -7.11 11.65 7.08
N ALA A 55 -6.67 10.52 7.64
CA ALA A 55 -7.56 9.42 8.00
C ALA A 55 -8.09 9.60 9.44
N PHE A 56 -9.22 10.30 9.61
CA PHE A 56 -9.92 10.37 10.90
C PHE A 56 -11.08 9.38 10.91
N VAL A 57 -11.05 8.41 11.83
CA VAL A 57 -12.19 7.51 12.11
C VAL A 57 -12.94 8.02 13.33
N GLN A 58 -14.17 8.49 13.13
CA GLN A 58 -15.09 8.82 14.22
C GLN A 58 -15.97 7.60 14.49
N ALA A 59 -15.89 7.04 15.70
CA ALA A 59 -16.73 5.92 16.12
C ALA A 59 -17.40 6.24 17.46
N ASP A 60 -18.71 6.07 17.52
CA ASP A 60 -19.47 6.18 18.76
C ASP A 60 -19.30 4.91 19.58
N ILE A 61 -18.55 5.00 20.69
CA ILE A 61 -18.37 3.88 21.61
C ILE A 61 -19.55 3.85 22.58
N VAL A 62 -20.43 2.88 22.43
CA VAL A 62 -21.47 2.58 23.41
C VAL A 62 -21.01 1.43 24.32
N GLN A 63 -20.97 1.68 25.63
CA GLN A 63 -20.75 0.63 26.62
C GLN A 63 -22.00 -0.23 26.76
N VAL A 64 -21.92 -1.50 26.36
CA VAL A 64 -22.93 -2.50 26.71
C VAL A 64 -22.53 -3.13 28.03
N ALA A 65 -23.22 -2.77 29.11
CA ALA A 65 -23.09 -3.50 30.36
C ALA A 65 -23.73 -4.88 30.19
N PRO A 66 -23.06 -6.00 30.54
CA PRO A 66 -23.73 -7.28 30.62
C PRO A 66 -24.84 -7.16 31.67
N ARG A 67 -26.06 -7.65 31.35
CA ARG A 67 -27.10 -7.84 32.37
C ARG A 67 -26.54 -8.84 33.38
N VAL A 68 -26.02 -8.36 34.50
CA VAL A 68 -25.53 -9.21 35.58
C VAL A 68 -26.70 -9.98 36.20
N THR A 69 -26.35 -11.18 36.64
CA THR A 69 -27.13 -12.33 37.08
C THR A 69 -28.57 -12.01 37.50
N GLY A 70 -29.53 -12.58 36.74
CA GLY A 70 -30.92 -12.90 37.08
C GLY A 70 -31.66 -12.09 38.15
N THR A 71 -32.92 -11.71 37.89
CA THR A 71 -33.79 -11.12 38.91
C THR A 71 -33.95 -12.09 40.10
N VAL A 72 -34.05 -11.59 41.33
CA VAL A 72 -34.37 -12.42 42.51
C VAL A 72 -35.75 -13.05 42.28
N ALA A 73 -35.79 -14.38 42.15
CA ALA A 73 -37.01 -15.14 41.92
C ALA A 73 -37.77 -15.38 43.24
N GLU A 74 -37.02 -15.72 44.29
CA GLU A 74 -37.59 -16.11 45.58
C GLU A 74 -36.61 -15.82 46.72
N VAL A 75 -37.14 -15.44 47.89
CA VAL A 75 -36.39 -15.18 49.12
C VAL A 75 -36.91 -16.14 50.19
N TYR A 76 -36.01 -16.96 50.74
CA TYR A 76 -36.36 -18.02 51.70
C TYR A 76 -36.25 -17.58 53.17
N VAL A 77 -35.83 -16.34 53.42
CA VAL A 77 -35.51 -15.84 54.77
C VAL A 77 -36.32 -14.59 55.14
N ARG A 78 -36.51 -14.41 56.46
CA ARG A 78 -37.13 -13.23 57.07
C ARG A 78 -36.10 -12.44 57.87
N ASP A 79 -36.42 -11.18 58.18
CA ASP A 79 -35.53 -10.32 58.95
C ASP A 79 -35.15 -10.94 60.31
N ASN A 80 -33.84 -10.87 60.62
CA ASN A 80 -33.22 -11.42 61.83
C ASN A 80 -33.42 -12.92 62.03
N GLN A 81 -33.76 -13.67 60.97
CA GLN A 81 -33.78 -15.13 61.02
C GLN A 81 -32.35 -15.67 61.17
N HIS A 82 -32.16 -16.57 62.14
CA HIS A 82 -30.92 -17.32 62.27
C HIS A 82 -30.81 -18.34 61.14
N VAL A 83 -29.65 -18.40 60.48
CA VAL A 83 -29.38 -19.32 59.36
C VAL A 83 -28.09 -20.08 59.62
N ASP A 84 -28.07 -21.34 59.18
CA ASP A 84 -26.92 -22.22 59.28
C ASP A 84 -26.09 -22.21 57.99
N LYS A 85 -24.85 -22.68 58.07
CA LYS A 85 -23.96 -22.71 56.91
C LYS A 85 -24.49 -23.70 55.87
N GLY A 86 -24.84 -23.17 54.69
CA GLY A 86 -25.35 -23.95 53.55
C GLY A 86 -26.82 -23.68 53.23
N ASP A 87 -27.51 -22.89 54.06
CA ASP A 87 -28.90 -22.55 53.82
C ASP A 87 -29.05 -21.63 52.60
N PRO A 88 -29.93 -21.96 51.65
CA PRO A 88 -30.24 -21.08 50.53
C PRO A 88 -31.01 -19.86 51.02
N LEU A 89 -30.53 -18.66 50.70
CA LEU A 89 -31.15 -17.40 51.12
C LEU A 89 -32.11 -16.85 50.06
N PHE A 90 -31.72 -16.96 48.80
CA PHE A 90 -32.51 -16.54 47.65
C PHE A 90 -32.08 -17.30 46.40
N THR A 91 -33.00 -17.39 45.44
CA THR A 91 -32.76 -17.96 44.11
C THR A 91 -32.79 -16.83 43.08
N LEU A 92 -31.89 -16.89 42.09
CA LEU A 92 -31.85 -15.98 40.96
C LEU A 92 -32.49 -16.65 39.75
N ASP A 93 -33.35 -15.93 39.04
CA ASP A 93 -34.00 -16.39 37.80
C ASP A 93 -32.99 -16.45 36.65
N PRO A 94 -32.67 -17.63 36.09
CA PRO A 94 -31.83 -17.72 34.91
C PRO A 94 -32.63 -17.26 33.68
N ALA A 95 -32.41 -16.01 33.28
CA ALA A 95 -33.02 -15.41 32.09
C ALA A 95 -32.83 -16.23 30.80
#